data_AF-A0A3D0PAT1-F1
#
_entry.id   AF-A0A3D0PAT1-F1
#
_cell.length_a   1.000
_cell.length_b   1.000
_cell.length_c   1.000
_cell.angle_alpha   90.00
_cell.angle_beta   90.00
_cell.angle_gamma   90.00
#
_symmetry.space_group_name_H-M   'P 1'
#
loop_
_entity.id
_entity.type
_entity.pdbx_description
1 polymer ?
#
loop_
_entity_poly.entity_id
_entity_poly.type
_entity_poly.pdbx_seq_one_letter_code
_entity_poly.pdbx_strand_id
1 'polypeptide(L)'
;MDIAYRPRRLRRTPGLRAMVREHHVSAADFIYPLFVHEGATNEPIGAMPGAQRWSLDGLLGEVGRAWDLGIRCVVLFPKVADGLKTEDGSECFNEGGLIPRAIRRIKQEHPGMTVMTDVALDPYSCDGHDGIVSNEGIVLNDETVEILCRQAVTQAAAGADLIGPSDMMDGRVGAIREALDDEGYSHVGIISYTAKYASAYYGPFREA
;
A
#
# COMPACT_ATOMS: atom_id res chain seq x y z
N MET A 1 48.50 22.86 -12.23
CA MET A 1 47.53 21.88 -11.73
C MET A 1 47.82 21.65 -10.26
N ASP A 2 46.87 21.94 -9.37
CA ASP A 2 47.00 21.57 -7.97
C ASP A 2 46.75 20.05 -7.85
N ILE A 3 47.86 19.32 -7.80
CA ILE A 3 47.91 17.85 -7.84
C ILE A 3 47.61 17.24 -6.44
N ALA A 4 47.44 18.06 -5.41
CA ALA A 4 47.28 17.61 -4.03
C ALA A 4 45.92 16.95 -3.75
N TYR A 5 44.83 17.42 -4.35
CA TYR A 5 43.48 16.85 -4.16
C TYR A 5 43.17 15.77 -5.21
N ARG A 6 43.14 14.51 -4.77
CA ARG A 6 42.85 13.36 -5.66
C ARG A 6 41.75 12.47 -5.07
N PRO A 7 40.46 12.78 -5.31
CA PRO A 7 39.33 11.98 -4.82
C PRO A 7 39.37 10.51 -5.20
N ARG A 8 40.06 10.16 -6.30
CA ARG A 8 40.28 8.76 -6.70
C ARG A 8 41.04 7.93 -5.66
N ARG A 9 41.78 8.55 -4.73
CA ARG A 9 42.51 7.83 -3.66
C ARG A 9 41.57 6.94 -2.84
N LEU A 10 40.39 7.44 -2.46
CA LEU A 10 39.40 6.70 -1.66
C LEU A 10 38.61 5.65 -2.47
N ARG A 11 38.77 5.61 -3.80
CA ARG A 11 38.05 4.67 -4.66
C ARG A 11 38.85 3.43 -5.05
N ARG A 12 40.13 3.36 -4.64
CA ARG A 12 41.12 2.40 -5.15
C ARG A 12 40.85 0.94 -4.77
N THR A 13 40.37 0.66 -3.56
CA THR A 13 40.17 -0.70 -3.07
C THR A 13 38.74 -0.91 -2.58
N PRO A 14 38.24 -2.15 -2.56
CA PRO A 14 36.95 -2.46 -1.94
C PRO A 14 36.86 -1.97 -0.48
N GLY A 15 37.91 -2.15 0.32
CA GLY A 15 37.94 -1.68 1.71
C GLY A 15 37.85 -0.16 1.86
N LEU A 16 38.55 0.61 1.03
CA LEU A 16 38.47 2.08 1.06
C LEU A 16 37.06 2.56 0.68
N ARG A 17 36.45 1.95 -0.34
CA ARG A 17 35.07 2.27 -0.74
C ARG A 17 34.05 1.87 0.31
N ALA A 18 34.30 0.80 1.07
CA ALA A 18 33.43 0.40 2.18
C ALA A 18 33.50 1.41 3.34
N MET A 19 34.70 1.90 3.68
CA MET A 19 34.89 2.89 4.76
C MET A 19 34.21 4.24 4.49
N VAL A 20 34.15 4.67 3.23
CA VAL A 20 33.64 6.00 2.84
C VAL A 20 32.25 5.94 2.21
N ARG A 21 31.56 4.79 2.31
CA ARG A 21 30.21 4.64 1.79
C ARG A 21 29.24 5.42 2.68
N GLU A 22 28.45 6.30 2.07
CA GLU A 22 27.52 7.18 2.80
C GLU A 22 26.16 6.52 3.04
N HIS A 23 25.75 5.62 2.15
CA HIS A 23 24.42 5.01 2.18
C HIS A 23 24.51 3.49 2.18
N HIS A 24 23.63 2.90 2.99
CA HIS A 24 23.43 1.46 3.09
C HIS A 24 21.96 1.19 2.82
N VAL A 25 21.68 0.09 2.14
CA VAL A 25 20.34 -0.45 1.96
C VAL A 25 20.32 -1.84 2.54
N SER A 26 19.29 -2.13 3.31
CA SER A 26 19.01 -3.37 4.01
C SER A 26 17.61 -3.84 3.65
N ALA A 27 17.30 -5.12 3.93
CA ALA A 27 15.97 -5.66 3.64
C ALA A 27 14.84 -4.92 4.41
N ALA A 28 15.15 -4.38 5.59
CA ALA A 28 14.20 -3.65 6.42
C ALA A 28 13.83 -2.26 5.87
N ASP A 29 14.58 -1.75 4.88
CA ASP A 29 14.28 -0.48 4.21
C ASP A 29 13.18 -0.63 3.14
N PHE A 30 12.77 -1.87 2.82
CA PHE A 30 11.75 -2.14 1.81
C PHE A 30 10.36 -2.31 2.42
N ILE A 31 9.38 -1.65 1.81
CA ILE A 31 7.96 -2.01 1.89
C ILE A 31 7.65 -2.80 0.61
N TYR A 32 7.07 -4.00 0.73
CA TYR A 32 6.83 -4.88 -0.40
C TYR A 32 5.36 -4.85 -0.86
N PRO A 33 5.05 -4.28 -2.05
CA PRO A 33 3.70 -4.27 -2.61
C PRO A 33 3.24 -5.66 -3.05
N LEU A 34 2.04 -6.05 -2.65
CA LEU A 34 1.42 -7.32 -2.99
C LEU A 34 -0.02 -7.11 -3.47
N PHE A 35 -0.34 -7.70 -4.63
CA PHE A 35 -1.68 -7.71 -5.18
C PHE A 35 -2.41 -8.97 -4.74
N VAL A 36 -3.66 -8.85 -4.31
CA VAL A 36 -4.47 -9.98 -3.81
C VAL A 36 -5.82 -10.03 -4.51
N HIS A 37 -6.32 -11.23 -4.80
CA HIS A 37 -7.65 -11.46 -5.39
C HIS A 37 -8.38 -12.65 -4.73
N GLU A 38 -9.66 -12.81 -5.05
CA GLU A 38 -10.53 -13.88 -4.52
C GLU A 38 -10.31 -15.27 -5.16
N GLY A 39 -9.46 -15.36 -6.19
CA GLY A 39 -9.25 -16.60 -6.92
C GLY A 39 -8.51 -17.65 -6.08
N ALA A 40 -8.71 -18.93 -6.40
CA ALA A 40 -8.07 -20.04 -5.69
C ALA A 40 -6.58 -20.19 -6.02
N THR A 41 -6.13 -19.67 -7.16
CA THR A 41 -4.77 -19.80 -7.67
C THR A 41 -4.18 -18.44 -7.99
N ASN A 42 -2.86 -18.29 -7.82
CA ASN A 42 -2.17 -17.06 -8.20
C ASN A 42 -2.23 -16.83 -9.71
N GLU A 43 -2.31 -15.57 -10.11
CA GLU A 43 -2.35 -15.15 -11.51
C GLU A 43 -1.15 -14.22 -11.81
N PRO A 44 -0.41 -14.43 -12.90
CA PRO A 44 0.62 -13.48 -13.31
C PRO A 44 -0.01 -12.13 -13.73
N ILE A 45 0.76 -11.06 -13.57
CA ILE A 45 0.40 -9.72 -14.07
C ILE A 45 1.21 -9.46 -15.34
N GLY A 46 0.53 -9.32 -16.48
CA GLY A 46 1.18 -9.22 -17.80
C GLY A 46 2.10 -8.00 -17.91
N ALA A 47 1.59 -6.83 -17.56
CA ALA A 47 2.35 -5.58 -17.56
C ALA A 47 3.45 -5.50 -16.49
N MET A 48 3.51 -6.44 -15.54
CA MET A 48 4.51 -6.48 -14.46
C MET A 48 5.20 -7.85 -14.41
N PRO A 49 6.14 -8.14 -15.34
CA PRO A 49 6.81 -9.44 -15.39
C PRO A 49 7.46 -9.82 -14.05
N GLY A 50 7.11 -10.99 -13.54
CA GLY A 50 7.55 -11.51 -12.24
C GLY A 50 6.64 -11.16 -11.06
N ALA A 51 5.67 -10.25 -11.23
CA ALA A 51 4.63 -9.99 -10.25
C ALA A 51 3.44 -10.93 -10.42
N GLN A 52 2.74 -11.18 -9.32
CA GLN A 52 1.54 -12.00 -9.26
C GLN A 52 0.43 -11.24 -8.53
N ARG A 53 -0.80 -11.46 -8.97
CA ARG A 53 -2.00 -11.37 -8.14
C ARG A 53 -2.09 -12.67 -7.36
N TRP A 54 -1.97 -12.59 -6.04
CA TRP A 54 -1.93 -13.75 -5.16
C TRP A 54 -3.33 -14.18 -4.75
N SER A 55 -3.57 -15.50 -4.75
CA SER A 55 -4.67 -16.04 -3.95
C SER A 55 -4.38 -15.78 -2.47
N LEU A 56 -5.40 -15.86 -1.61
CA LEU A 56 -5.21 -15.61 -0.18
C LEU A 56 -4.20 -16.58 0.46
N ASP A 57 -4.18 -17.85 0.04
CA ASP A 57 -3.18 -18.82 0.52
C ASP A 57 -1.79 -18.55 -0.07
N GLY A 58 -1.71 -18.18 -1.35
CA GLY A 58 -0.44 -17.81 -1.98
C GLY A 58 0.19 -16.58 -1.33
N LEU A 59 -0.64 -15.59 -0.97
CA LEU A 59 -0.23 -14.36 -0.30
C LEU A 59 0.49 -14.67 1.02
N LEU A 60 -0.02 -15.61 1.82
CA LEU A 60 0.55 -15.93 3.13
C LEU A 60 1.89 -16.63 3.03
N GLY A 61 2.05 -17.50 2.04
CA GLY A 61 3.35 -18.09 1.70
C GLY A 61 4.37 -17.01 1.28
N GLU A 62 3.93 -16.05 0.48
CA GLU A 62 4.78 -14.97 0.00
C GLU A 62 5.17 -13.98 1.11
N VAL A 63 4.24 -13.65 2.01
CA VAL A 63 4.51 -12.83 3.20
C VAL A 63 5.52 -13.52 4.12
N GLY A 64 5.40 -14.83 4.33
CA GLY A 64 6.39 -15.61 5.09
C GLY A 64 7.77 -15.58 4.44
N ARG A 65 7.83 -15.76 3.12
CA ARG A 65 9.08 -15.66 2.35
C ARG A 65 9.72 -14.26 2.48
N ALA A 66 8.92 -13.20 2.41
CA ALA A 66 9.40 -11.83 2.59
C ALA A 66 9.99 -11.63 3.99
N TRP A 67 9.34 -12.16 5.03
CA TRP A 67 9.82 -12.11 6.40
C TRP A 67 11.19 -12.79 6.57
N ASP A 68 11.35 -13.99 6.00
CA ASP A 68 12.60 -14.76 6.06
C ASP A 68 13.76 -14.03 5.36
N LEU A 69 13.45 -13.24 4.31
CA LEU A 69 14.42 -12.40 3.61
C LEU A 69 14.77 -11.09 4.34
N GLY A 70 14.09 -10.81 5.46
CA GLY A 70 14.33 -9.62 6.27
C GLY A 70 13.45 -8.41 5.95
N ILE A 71 12.47 -8.56 5.04
CA ILE A 71 11.46 -7.53 4.80
C ILE A 71 10.50 -7.51 5.99
N ARG A 72 10.12 -6.31 6.43
CA ARG A 72 9.33 -6.12 7.66
C ARG A 72 7.96 -5.50 7.43
N CYS A 73 7.71 -4.98 6.23
CA CYS A 73 6.45 -4.36 5.87
C CYS A 73 5.98 -4.81 4.49
N VAL A 74 4.70 -5.19 4.39
CA VAL A 74 3.99 -5.42 3.13
C VAL A 74 2.88 -4.40 2.98
N VAL A 75 2.59 -4.00 1.74
CA VAL A 75 1.43 -3.16 1.42
C VAL A 75 0.49 -3.92 0.49
N LEU A 76 -0.80 -3.96 0.85
CA LEU A 76 -1.80 -4.77 0.16
C LEU A 76 -2.62 -3.93 -0.82
N PHE A 77 -2.77 -4.44 -2.04
CA PHE A 77 -3.63 -3.87 -3.09
C PHE A 77 -4.65 -4.90 -3.57
N PRO A 78 -5.96 -4.64 -3.45
CA PRO A 78 -6.98 -5.61 -3.85
C PRO A 78 -7.32 -5.52 -5.34
N LYS A 79 -7.48 -6.68 -5.98
CA LYS A 79 -8.24 -6.82 -7.22
C LYS A 79 -9.66 -7.22 -6.87
N VAL A 80 -10.52 -6.23 -6.65
CA VAL A 80 -11.94 -6.43 -6.33
C VAL A 80 -12.68 -6.94 -7.57
N ALA A 81 -13.58 -7.91 -7.38
CA ALA A 81 -14.41 -8.42 -8.46
C ALA A 81 -15.34 -7.32 -9.00
N ASP A 82 -15.50 -7.24 -10.33
CA ASP A 82 -16.24 -6.13 -10.95
C ASP A 82 -17.71 -6.03 -10.47
N GLY A 83 -18.34 -7.15 -10.11
CA GLY A 83 -19.70 -7.16 -9.57
C GLY A 83 -19.86 -6.60 -8.15
N LEU A 84 -18.75 -6.31 -7.46
CA LEU A 84 -18.72 -5.65 -6.15
C LEU A 84 -18.36 -4.16 -6.24
N LYS A 85 -18.05 -3.66 -7.45
CA LYS A 85 -17.72 -2.25 -7.64
C LYS A 85 -18.99 -1.42 -7.76
N THR A 86 -19.04 -0.32 -7.03
CA THR A 86 -20.20 0.58 -6.96
C THR A 86 -19.76 2.03 -7.12
N GLU A 87 -20.70 2.91 -7.44
CA GLU A 87 -20.44 4.36 -7.57
C GLU A 87 -19.90 4.97 -6.26
N ASP A 88 -20.36 4.46 -5.11
CA ASP A 88 -19.96 4.90 -3.78
C ASP A 88 -18.75 4.13 -3.20
N GLY A 89 -18.24 3.13 -3.92
CA GLY A 89 -17.12 2.29 -3.46
C GLY A 89 -17.37 1.51 -2.18
N SER A 90 -18.63 1.20 -1.83
CA SER A 90 -19.01 0.66 -0.51
C SER A 90 -18.32 -0.64 -0.08
N GLU A 91 -17.78 -1.43 -1.00
CA GLU A 91 -16.99 -2.62 -0.66
C GLU A 91 -15.67 -2.27 0.08
N CYS A 92 -15.20 -1.01 0.02
CA CYS A 92 -13.96 -0.58 0.68
C CYS A 92 -14.00 -0.68 2.21
N PHE A 93 -15.19 -0.53 2.82
CA PHE A 93 -15.40 -0.64 4.27
C PHE A 93 -16.15 -1.92 4.68
N ASN A 94 -16.26 -2.90 3.78
CA ASN A 94 -16.84 -4.21 4.12
C ASN A 94 -15.89 -4.98 5.06
N GLU A 95 -16.29 -5.18 6.32
CA GLU A 95 -15.50 -5.93 7.32
C GLU A 95 -15.21 -7.39 6.91
N GLY A 96 -16.07 -7.98 6.08
CA GLY A 96 -15.91 -9.31 5.49
C GLY A 96 -15.16 -9.31 4.15
N GLY A 97 -14.81 -8.13 3.62
CA GLY A 97 -14.17 -7.95 2.33
C GLY A 97 -12.75 -8.53 2.26
N LEU A 98 -12.18 -8.48 1.06
CA LEU A 98 -10.90 -9.12 0.75
C LEU A 98 -9.74 -8.62 1.62
N ILE A 99 -9.56 -7.31 1.74
CA ILE A 99 -8.46 -6.70 2.49
C ILE A 99 -8.57 -7.01 4.00
N PRO A 100 -9.71 -6.77 4.68
CA PRO A 100 -9.86 -7.15 6.09
C PRO A 100 -9.59 -8.63 6.37
N ARG A 101 -10.04 -9.55 5.48
CA ARG A 101 -9.72 -10.98 5.61
C ARG A 101 -8.23 -11.27 5.43
N ALA A 102 -7.57 -10.62 4.47
CA ALA A 102 -6.13 -10.76 4.24
C ALA A 102 -5.31 -10.29 5.44
N ILE A 103 -5.61 -9.11 5.99
CA ILE A 103 -4.93 -8.58 7.18
C ILE A 103 -5.05 -9.56 8.34
N ARG A 104 -6.27 -10.01 8.67
CA ARG A 104 -6.50 -10.94 9.79
C ARG A 104 -5.72 -12.23 9.64
N ARG A 105 -5.68 -12.82 8.44
CA ARG A 105 -4.89 -14.05 8.19
C ARG A 105 -3.38 -13.79 8.29
N ILE A 106 -2.89 -12.68 7.74
CA ILE A 106 -1.47 -12.32 7.87
C ILE A 106 -1.09 -12.14 9.34
N LYS A 107 -1.92 -11.44 10.13
CA LYS A 107 -1.66 -11.24 11.56
C LYS A 107 -1.75 -12.52 12.38
N GLN A 108 -2.55 -13.50 11.95
CA GLN A 108 -2.61 -14.81 12.58
C GLN A 108 -1.36 -15.66 12.29
N GLU A 109 -0.91 -15.71 11.05
CA GLU A 109 0.20 -16.59 10.63
C GLU A 109 1.59 -15.94 10.81
N HIS A 110 1.67 -14.62 10.63
CA HIS A 110 2.89 -13.81 10.67
C HIS A 110 2.70 -12.56 11.56
N PRO A 111 2.48 -12.71 12.87
CA PRO A 111 2.12 -11.59 13.76
C PRO A 111 3.18 -10.48 13.83
N GLY A 112 4.44 -10.79 13.51
CA GLY A 112 5.52 -9.82 13.46
C GLY A 112 5.58 -8.97 12.17
N MET A 113 4.85 -9.36 11.13
CA MET A 113 4.82 -8.61 9.87
C MET A 113 4.03 -7.30 10.05
N THR A 114 4.64 -6.19 9.66
CA THR A 114 3.92 -4.91 9.54
C THR A 114 3.05 -4.97 8.28
N VAL A 115 1.77 -4.65 8.43
CA VAL A 115 0.80 -4.60 7.35
C VAL A 115 0.41 -3.15 7.14
N MET A 116 0.78 -2.63 5.97
CA MET A 116 0.28 -1.38 5.44
C MET A 116 -0.88 -1.67 4.49
N THR A 117 -1.89 -0.82 4.49
CA THR A 117 -3.02 -0.89 3.57
C THR A 117 -3.18 0.42 2.80
N ASP A 118 -3.74 0.32 1.60
CA ASP A 118 -4.13 1.48 0.81
C ASP A 118 -5.54 1.94 1.21
N VAL A 119 -5.72 3.26 1.29
CA VAL A 119 -7.00 3.93 1.49
C VAL A 119 -7.25 4.86 0.32
N ALA A 120 -8.09 4.39 -0.59
CA ALA A 120 -8.55 5.02 -1.82
C ALA A 120 -9.73 4.21 -2.37
N LEU A 121 -10.58 4.83 -3.19
CA LEU A 121 -11.77 4.17 -3.75
C LEU A 121 -11.55 3.53 -5.13
N ASP A 122 -10.42 3.76 -5.80
CA ASP A 122 -10.22 3.30 -7.19
C ASP A 122 -10.33 1.78 -7.40
N PRO A 123 -9.98 0.89 -6.44
CA PRO A 123 -10.24 -0.55 -6.60
C PRO A 123 -11.73 -0.92 -6.48
N TYR A 124 -12.53 -0.06 -5.86
CA TYR A 124 -13.92 -0.30 -5.46
C TYR A 124 -14.94 0.51 -6.28
N SER A 125 -14.49 1.58 -6.93
CA SER A 125 -15.29 2.43 -7.80
C SER A 125 -15.55 1.76 -9.14
N CYS A 126 -16.77 1.89 -9.67
CA CYS A 126 -17.08 1.46 -11.04
C CYS A 126 -16.41 2.35 -12.11
N ASP A 127 -16.06 3.59 -11.77
CA ASP A 127 -15.41 4.55 -12.68
C ASP A 127 -13.87 4.50 -12.59
N GLY A 128 -13.33 3.84 -11.55
CA GLY A 128 -11.89 3.72 -11.31
C GLY A 128 -11.23 5.02 -10.83
N HIS A 129 -12.01 5.95 -10.27
CA HIS A 129 -11.51 7.14 -9.59
C HIS A 129 -11.29 6.87 -8.10
N ASP A 130 -10.29 7.53 -7.51
CA ASP A 130 -9.93 7.41 -6.09
C ASP A 130 -11.02 7.96 -5.14
N GLY A 131 -12.09 8.58 -5.66
CA GLY A 131 -13.19 9.18 -4.91
C GLY A 131 -14.54 9.11 -5.62
N ILE A 132 -15.59 9.55 -4.94
CA ILE A 132 -16.98 9.61 -5.46
C ILE A 132 -17.06 10.63 -6.59
N VAL A 133 -17.65 10.25 -7.71
CA VAL A 133 -17.79 11.11 -8.89
C VAL A 133 -19.22 11.67 -8.96
N SER A 134 -19.36 12.99 -9.08
CA SER A 134 -20.65 13.65 -9.26
C SER A 134 -21.22 13.41 -10.67
N ASN A 135 -22.49 13.74 -10.87
CA ASN A 135 -23.13 13.67 -12.20
C ASN A 135 -22.44 14.57 -13.25
N GLU A 136 -21.70 15.58 -12.81
CA GLU A 136 -20.91 16.50 -13.64
C GLU A 136 -19.48 16.00 -13.90
N GLY A 137 -19.10 14.82 -13.40
CA GLY A 137 -17.77 14.24 -13.58
C GLY A 137 -16.70 14.81 -12.64
N ILE A 138 -17.11 15.40 -11.51
CA ILE A 138 -16.20 15.99 -10.52
C ILE A 138 -16.01 15.01 -9.37
N VAL A 139 -14.76 14.75 -8.97
CA VAL A 139 -14.48 13.97 -7.77
C VAL A 139 -14.81 14.83 -6.54
N LEU A 140 -15.76 14.38 -5.74
CA LEU A 140 -16.28 15.09 -4.57
C LEU A 140 -15.36 14.90 -3.37
N ASN A 141 -14.77 15.98 -2.85
CA ASN A 141 -13.74 15.91 -1.81
C ASN A 141 -14.26 15.35 -0.48
N ASP A 142 -15.22 16.05 0.13
CA ASP A 142 -15.60 15.81 1.53
C ASP A 142 -16.40 14.50 1.66
N GLU A 143 -17.29 14.24 0.70
CA GLU A 143 -18.04 12.99 0.59
C GLU A 143 -17.11 11.78 0.41
N THR A 144 -16.03 11.93 -0.35
CA THR A 144 -15.00 10.90 -0.47
C THR A 144 -14.29 10.70 0.86
N VAL A 145 -13.87 11.78 1.53
CA VAL A 145 -13.17 11.72 2.82
C VAL A 145 -13.98 10.97 3.87
N GLU A 146 -15.31 11.13 3.91
CA GLU A 146 -16.19 10.38 4.81
C GLU A 146 -16.09 8.86 4.60
N ILE A 147 -16.09 8.41 3.34
CA ILE A 147 -15.93 6.98 3.00
C ILE A 147 -14.52 6.49 3.32
N LEU A 148 -13.48 7.28 3.04
CA LEU A 148 -12.09 6.91 3.34
C LEU A 148 -11.85 6.75 4.85
N CYS A 149 -12.52 7.55 5.69
CA CYS A 149 -12.47 7.38 7.15
C CYS A 149 -13.03 6.01 7.56
N ARG A 150 -14.17 5.61 6.98
CA ARG A 150 -14.78 4.29 7.23
C ARG A 150 -13.87 3.16 6.77
N GLN A 151 -13.26 3.29 5.58
CA GLN A 151 -12.29 2.33 5.06
C GLN A 151 -11.09 2.18 6.00
N ALA A 152 -10.51 3.30 6.46
CA ALA A 152 -9.37 3.30 7.36
C ALA A 152 -9.70 2.61 8.70
N VAL A 153 -10.86 2.91 9.30
CA VAL A 153 -11.33 2.26 10.53
C VAL A 153 -11.54 0.77 10.31
N THR A 154 -12.18 0.35 9.22
CA THR A 154 -12.38 -1.08 8.91
C THR A 154 -11.06 -1.82 8.76
N GLN A 155 -10.05 -1.21 8.12
CA GLN A 155 -8.72 -1.80 7.96
C GLN A 155 -7.95 -1.85 9.29
N ALA A 156 -8.04 -0.80 10.11
CA ALA A 156 -7.47 -0.76 11.46
C ALA A 156 -8.08 -1.84 12.37
N ALA A 157 -9.41 -1.98 12.36
CA ALA A 157 -10.14 -3.02 13.09
C ALA A 157 -9.73 -4.45 12.69
N ALA A 158 -9.33 -4.64 11.42
CA ALA A 158 -8.80 -5.91 10.94
C ALA A 158 -7.34 -6.18 11.38
N GLY A 159 -6.63 -5.15 11.87
CA GLY A 159 -5.27 -5.25 12.39
C GLY A 159 -4.19 -4.61 11.51
N ALA A 160 -4.54 -3.67 10.63
CA ALA A 160 -3.52 -2.90 9.90
C ALA A 160 -2.69 -2.05 10.87
N ASP A 161 -1.37 -2.03 10.71
CA ASP A 161 -0.49 -1.19 11.54
C ASP A 161 -0.34 0.22 10.94
N LEU A 162 -0.45 0.30 9.61
CA LEU A 162 -0.22 1.52 8.84
C LEU A 162 -1.32 1.70 7.80
N ILE A 163 -1.92 2.88 7.78
CA ILE A 163 -2.84 3.34 6.75
C ILE A 163 -2.08 4.21 5.75
N GLY A 164 -2.21 3.92 4.46
CA GLY A 164 -1.65 4.71 3.36
C GLY A 164 -2.74 5.39 2.53
N PRO A 165 -3.24 6.58 2.91
CA PRO A 165 -4.21 7.32 2.11
C PRO A 165 -3.56 7.83 0.83
N SER A 166 -3.91 7.21 -0.30
CA SER A 166 -3.34 7.50 -1.62
C SER A 166 -4.27 8.31 -2.53
N ASP A 167 -5.46 8.64 -2.03
CA ASP A 167 -6.58 9.30 -2.69
C ASP A 167 -6.34 10.75 -3.16
N MET A 168 -5.40 11.47 -2.53
CA MET A 168 -5.09 12.88 -2.80
C MET A 168 -6.22 13.90 -2.53
N MET A 169 -7.25 13.54 -1.75
CA MET A 169 -8.25 14.49 -1.26
C MET A 169 -7.62 15.50 -0.29
N ASP A 170 -8.19 16.69 -0.25
CA ASP A 170 -7.81 17.74 0.69
C ASP A 170 -8.32 17.39 2.10
N GLY A 171 -7.48 17.59 3.11
CA GLY A 171 -7.86 17.40 4.52
C GLY A 171 -7.94 15.95 5.02
N ARG A 172 -7.95 14.94 4.13
CA ARG A 172 -8.20 13.53 4.53
C ARG A 172 -7.31 12.99 5.65
N VAL A 173 -6.05 13.44 5.73
CA VAL A 173 -5.11 12.94 6.75
C VAL A 173 -5.60 13.30 8.16
N GLY A 174 -6.14 14.51 8.33
CA GLY A 174 -6.71 14.95 9.61
C GLY A 174 -7.99 14.18 9.94
N ALA A 175 -8.90 14.09 8.97
CA ALA A 175 -10.17 13.37 9.14
C ALA A 175 -9.96 11.87 9.46
N ILE A 176 -9.07 11.20 8.75
CA ILE A 176 -8.72 9.78 9.02
C ILE A 176 -8.07 9.65 10.40
N ARG A 177 -7.23 10.60 10.81
CA ARG A 177 -6.65 10.60 12.17
C ARG A 177 -7.73 10.69 13.23
N GLU A 178 -8.64 11.66 13.12
CA GLU A 178 -9.74 11.84 14.07
C GLU A 178 -10.61 10.58 14.14
N ALA A 179 -11.01 10.02 12.99
CA ALA A 179 -11.82 8.80 12.94
C ALA A 179 -11.12 7.58 13.58
N LEU A 180 -9.81 7.41 13.35
CA LEU A 180 -9.04 6.34 14.00
C LEU A 180 -8.96 6.55 15.51
N ASP A 181 -8.72 7.78 15.97
CA ASP A 181 -8.60 8.09 17.39
C ASP A 181 -9.94 7.90 18.13
N ASP A 182 -11.05 8.33 17.53
CA ASP A 182 -12.41 8.19 18.09
C ASP A 182 -12.83 6.72 18.27
N GLU A 183 -12.39 5.84 17.38
CA GLU A 183 -12.64 4.39 17.44
C GLU A 183 -11.58 3.62 18.25
N GLY A 184 -10.62 4.31 18.88
CA GLY A 184 -9.62 3.72 19.76
C GLY A 184 -8.38 3.15 19.06
N TYR A 185 -8.17 3.44 17.78
CA TYR A 185 -7.04 3.03 16.95
C TYR A 185 -5.91 4.07 16.91
N SER A 186 -5.69 4.79 18.01
CA SER A 186 -4.70 5.88 18.09
C SER A 186 -3.24 5.47 17.85
N HIS A 187 -2.94 4.17 17.96
CA HIS A 187 -1.62 3.59 17.71
C HIS A 187 -1.34 3.28 16.23
N VAL A 188 -2.37 3.25 15.38
CA VAL A 188 -2.24 2.96 13.95
C VAL A 188 -1.57 4.15 13.27
N GLY A 189 -0.48 3.92 12.53
CA GLY A 189 0.26 4.98 11.83
C GLY A 189 -0.41 5.40 10.52
N ILE A 190 -0.14 6.63 10.06
CA ILE A 190 -0.55 7.10 8.72
C ILE A 190 0.69 7.42 7.90
N ILE A 191 0.87 6.74 6.77
CA ILE A 191 1.87 7.07 5.74
C ILE A 191 1.14 7.81 4.62
N SER A 192 1.07 9.13 4.76
CA SER A 192 0.38 9.97 3.78
C SER A 192 1.12 10.04 2.45
N TYR A 193 0.41 9.73 1.36
CA TYR A 193 0.84 10.11 0.02
C TYR A 193 0.68 11.62 -0.13
N THR A 194 1.67 12.37 0.33
CA THR A 194 1.60 13.85 0.35
C THR A 194 1.78 14.43 -1.04
N ALA A 195 2.60 13.80 -1.86
CA ALA A 195 2.93 14.23 -3.22
C ALA A 195 2.81 13.06 -4.22
N LYS A 196 1.57 12.62 -4.48
CA LYS A 196 1.23 11.69 -5.59
C LYS A 196 0.89 12.55 -6.81
N TYR A 197 1.65 12.42 -7.89
CA TYR A 197 1.48 13.21 -9.11
C TYR A 197 0.54 12.52 -10.09
N ALA A 198 -0.17 13.29 -10.92
CA ALA A 198 -0.87 12.72 -12.09
C ALA A 198 0.15 12.22 -13.12
N SER A 199 0.45 10.91 -13.09
CA SER A 199 1.58 10.32 -13.80
C SER A 199 1.16 9.21 -14.76
N ALA A 200 1.84 9.14 -15.91
CA ALA A 200 1.68 8.05 -16.87
C ALA A 200 2.36 6.74 -16.42
N TYR A 201 3.18 6.78 -15.36
CA TYR A 201 3.91 5.60 -14.86
C TYR A 201 3.01 4.58 -14.15
N TYR A 202 1.74 4.91 -13.86
CA TYR A 202 0.82 4.02 -13.14
C TYR A 202 0.15 2.95 -14.02
N GLY A 203 0.41 2.96 -15.34
CA GLY A 203 -0.22 2.02 -16.28
C GLY A 203 -0.17 0.55 -15.85
N PRO A 204 1.01 -0.02 -15.53
CA PRO A 204 1.13 -1.41 -15.11
C PRO A 204 0.36 -1.74 -13.81
N PHE A 205 0.31 -0.80 -12.86
CA PHE A 205 -0.44 -0.97 -11.61
C PHE A 205 -1.94 -1.05 -11.86
N ARG A 206 -2.47 -0.27 -12.82
CA ARG A 206 -3.90 -0.28 -13.16
C ARG A 206 -4.34 -1.57 -13.87
N GLU A 207 -3.40 -2.32 -14.47
CA GLU A 207 -3.68 -3.64 -15.05
C GLU A 207 -3.70 -4.74 -13.98
N ALA A 208 -2.91 -4.56 -12.91
CA ALA A 208 -2.77 -5.51 -11.80
C ALA A 208 -4.08 -5.73 -11.02
#